data_AF-A0A426U3C7-F1
#
_entry.id   AF-A0A426U3C7-F1
#
_cell.length_a   1.000
_cell.length_b   1.000
_cell.length_c   1.000
_cell.angle_alpha   90.00
_cell.angle_beta   90.00
_cell.angle_gamma   90.00
#
_symmetry.space_group_name_H-M   'P 1'
#
loop_
_entity.id
_entity.type
_entity.pdbx_description
1 polymer ?
#
loop_
_entity_poly.entity_id
_entity_poly.type
_entity_poly.pdbx_seq_one_letter_code
_entity_poly.pdbx_strand_id
1 'polypeptide(L)'
;MLQQLTNALPPELLEQLGSRLGVDTNQVAEGMATVTPVVLGSLSKQANSPGGAEALFAQLSQAGGSNPLSSLIGALGSMGGAEGGNPLAGMLGTLLGGGGAPASPTPPAGAPAGANPLMGMLGTMLSSAGGADAAGGNPVLGMLGTLLGGAGGAPAQRDPMTILLGDKANTISASLSERLGFDVRPLLTLAVPMIAGVINRAIKSGSLNANSIQQFLASESADALQQTTNPQQAEVAQAVLAAGDQAEALQARFSPAEWKQVQQAPLATTYIIASANPTLKDGAARELGAASAAVLKAANQAKPVALLRVAFGSGLNHADFAEFSAKTPDRASALKALSSALQLVARHCPDERVAFRGLVLDAAEAAAAAVSEGGFLGIGATQVSAAEQDALQAIRQIL
;
A
#
# COMPACT_ATOMS: atom_id res chain seq x y z
N MET A 1 -6.47 21.40 21.21
CA MET A 1 -5.32 20.93 20.40
C MET A 1 -5.13 21.65 19.05
N LEU A 2 -6.21 21.96 18.31
CA LEU A 2 -6.14 22.53 16.95
C LEU A 2 -5.28 23.78 16.80
N GLN A 3 -5.44 24.79 17.65
CA GLN A 3 -4.64 26.02 17.57
C GLN A 3 -3.14 25.74 17.68
N GLN A 4 -2.73 24.80 18.52
CA GLN A 4 -1.33 24.40 18.62
C GLN A 4 -0.85 23.68 17.38
N LEU A 5 -1.71 22.86 16.75
CA LEU A 5 -1.39 22.16 15.51
C LEU A 5 -1.25 23.14 14.34
N THR A 6 -2.19 24.08 14.20
CA THR A 6 -2.14 25.14 13.19
C THR A 6 -0.90 26.02 13.37
N ASN A 7 -0.60 26.41 14.60
CA ASN A 7 0.59 27.22 14.90
C ASN A 7 1.91 26.43 14.75
N ALA A 8 1.86 25.10 14.76
CA ALA A 8 3.02 24.23 14.61
C ALA A 8 3.35 23.88 13.16
N LEU A 9 2.47 24.20 12.19
CA LEU A 9 2.72 23.96 10.78
C LEU A 9 3.56 25.11 10.21
N PRO A 10 4.82 24.87 9.79
CA PRO A 10 5.63 25.89 9.14
C PRO A 10 4.94 26.35 7.85
N PRO A 11 4.97 27.65 7.51
CA PRO A 11 4.46 28.16 6.24
C PRO A 11 5.04 27.41 5.03
N GLU A 12 6.31 27.03 5.11
CA GLU A 12 7.04 26.32 4.05
C GLU A 12 6.44 24.94 3.78
N LEU A 13 5.94 24.27 4.81
CA LEU A 13 5.31 22.96 4.66
C LEU A 13 3.93 23.08 3.99
N LEU A 14 3.17 24.15 4.26
CA LEU A 14 1.91 24.41 3.58
C LEU A 14 2.13 24.69 2.09
N GLU A 15 3.18 25.45 1.75
CA GLU A 15 3.57 25.69 0.35
C GLU A 15 4.02 24.42 -0.37
N GLN A 16 4.83 23.59 0.28
CA GLN A 16 5.24 22.30 -0.28
C GLN A 16 4.06 21.36 -0.51
N LEU A 17 3.12 21.30 0.45
CA LEU A 17 1.89 20.52 0.30
C LEU A 17 1.03 21.06 -0.84
N GLY A 18 0.84 22.38 -0.91
CA GLY A 18 0.07 23.02 -1.98
C GLY A 18 0.66 22.73 -3.36
N SER A 19 1.98 22.87 -3.50
CA SER A 19 2.72 22.55 -4.73
C SER A 19 2.56 21.08 -5.14
N ARG A 20 2.66 20.13 -4.19
CA ARG A 20 2.49 18.70 -4.46
C ARG A 20 1.05 18.31 -4.81
N LEU A 21 0.08 18.96 -4.19
CA LEU A 21 -1.34 18.69 -4.38
C LEU A 21 -1.94 19.45 -5.58
N GLY A 22 -1.21 20.44 -6.11
CA GLY A 22 -1.73 21.33 -7.15
C GLY A 22 -2.85 22.25 -6.65
N VAL A 23 -2.84 22.59 -5.36
CA VAL A 23 -3.86 23.41 -4.68
C VAL A 23 -3.18 24.56 -3.93
N ASP A 24 -3.92 25.63 -3.65
CA ASP A 24 -3.35 26.76 -2.91
C ASP A 24 -3.23 26.49 -1.40
N THR A 25 -2.42 27.29 -0.71
CA THR A 25 -2.16 27.13 0.72
C THR A 25 -3.41 27.28 1.58
N ASN A 26 -4.42 28.07 1.14
CA ASN A 26 -5.69 28.17 1.85
C ASN A 26 -6.49 26.87 1.70
N GLN A 27 -6.51 26.27 0.52
CA GLN A 27 -7.15 24.95 0.30
C GLN A 27 -6.48 23.85 1.14
N VAL A 28 -5.15 23.87 1.28
CA VAL A 28 -4.44 22.96 2.20
C VAL A 28 -4.86 23.20 3.64
N ALA A 29 -4.89 24.45 4.10
CA ALA A 29 -5.31 24.81 5.45
C ALA A 29 -6.77 24.40 5.72
N GLU A 30 -7.65 24.62 4.75
CA GLU A 30 -9.06 24.23 4.77
C GLU A 30 -9.23 22.71 4.85
N GLY A 31 -8.49 21.98 4.03
CA GLY A 31 -8.42 20.52 4.05
C GLY A 31 -7.95 19.99 5.40
N MET A 32 -6.88 20.56 5.96
CA MET A 32 -6.36 20.17 7.28
C MET A 32 -7.35 20.44 8.43
N ALA A 33 -8.04 21.57 8.38
CA ALA A 33 -9.10 21.91 9.34
C ALA A 33 -10.26 20.92 9.29
N THR A 34 -10.57 20.39 8.09
CA THR A 34 -11.63 19.39 7.89
C THR A 34 -11.17 17.97 8.26
N VAL A 35 -9.92 17.61 7.93
CA VAL A 35 -9.34 16.29 8.16
C VAL A 35 -9.19 16.00 9.66
N THR A 36 -8.78 16.99 10.45
CA THR A 36 -8.50 16.78 11.88
C THR A 36 -9.71 16.26 12.68
N PRO A 37 -10.90 16.89 12.64
CA PRO A 37 -12.08 16.39 13.36
C PRO A 37 -12.53 15.03 12.82
N VAL A 38 -12.34 14.74 11.53
CA VAL A 38 -12.64 13.42 10.95
C VAL A 38 -11.72 12.34 11.53
N VAL A 39 -10.42 12.58 11.58
CA VAL A 39 -9.46 11.62 12.14
C VAL A 39 -9.73 11.42 13.64
N LEU A 40 -9.91 12.50 14.41
CA LEU A 40 -10.25 12.40 15.83
C LEU A 40 -11.57 11.67 16.07
N GLY A 41 -12.60 11.98 15.28
CA GLY A 41 -13.91 11.32 15.35
C GLY A 41 -13.81 9.83 15.02
N SER A 42 -13.02 9.46 14.01
CA SER A 42 -12.80 8.05 13.65
C SER A 42 -12.02 7.29 14.73
N LEU A 43 -10.99 7.89 15.32
CA LEU A 43 -10.24 7.31 16.44
C LEU A 43 -11.11 7.18 17.69
N SER A 44 -11.96 8.18 17.97
CA SER A 44 -12.93 8.12 19.06
C SER A 44 -13.89 6.94 18.88
N LYS A 45 -14.44 6.76 17.67
CA LYS A 45 -15.28 5.60 17.34
C LYS A 45 -14.54 4.27 17.50
N GLN A 46 -13.29 4.20 17.03
CA GLN A 46 -12.47 3.01 17.20
C GLN A 46 -12.25 2.71 18.69
N ALA A 47 -11.92 3.72 19.49
CA ALA A 47 -11.74 3.57 20.94
C ALA A 47 -13.04 3.17 21.66
N ASN A 48 -14.21 3.58 21.16
CA ASN A 48 -15.53 3.20 21.69
C ASN A 48 -15.93 1.75 21.39
N SER A 49 -15.26 1.07 20.45
CA SER A 49 -15.56 -0.31 20.12
C SER A 49 -15.07 -1.28 21.21
N PRO A 50 -15.69 -2.47 21.40
CA PRO A 50 -15.26 -3.44 22.40
C PRO A 50 -13.79 -3.85 22.21
N GLY A 51 -12.92 -3.54 23.18
CA GLY A 51 -11.48 -3.79 23.13
C GLY A 51 -10.69 -2.79 22.26
N GLY A 52 -11.36 -1.79 21.69
CA GLY A 52 -10.77 -0.84 20.75
C GLY A 52 -9.84 0.16 21.42
N ALA A 53 -10.14 0.60 22.65
CA ALA A 53 -9.28 1.48 23.42
C ALA A 53 -7.93 0.81 23.78
N GLU A 54 -7.96 -0.46 24.20
CA GLU A 54 -6.77 -1.25 24.51
C GLU A 54 -5.94 -1.53 23.26
N ALA A 55 -6.60 -1.90 22.15
CA ALA A 55 -5.92 -2.11 20.87
C ALA A 55 -5.24 -0.83 20.37
N LEU A 56 -5.95 0.30 20.42
CA LEU A 56 -5.40 1.61 20.04
C LEU A 56 -4.24 2.01 20.96
N PHE A 57 -4.39 1.82 22.27
CA PHE A 57 -3.33 2.11 23.24
C PHE A 57 -2.08 1.26 23.00
N ALA A 58 -2.25 -0.04 22.74
CA ALA A 58 -1.15 -0.96 22.44
C ALA A 58 -0.42 -0.54 21.16
N GLN A 59 -1.16 -0.21 20.09
CA GLN A 59 -0.60 0.28 18.84
C GLN A 59 0.17 1.60 19.02
N LEU A 60 -0.42 2.57 19.72
CA LEU A 60 0.22 3.87 19.96
C LEU A 60 1.46 3.76 20.85
N SER A 61 1.42 2.88 21.85
CA SER A 61 2.56 2.60 22.73
C SER A 61 3.71 1.96 21.95
N GLN A 62 3.38 1.04 21.03
CA GLN A 62 4.36 0.39 20.16
C GLN A 62 4.97 1.38 19.14
N ALA A 63 4.16 2.32 18.62
CA ALA A 63 4.63 3.38 17.73
C ALA A 63 5.47 4.46 18.44
N GLY A 64 5.28 4.65 19.76
CA GLY A 64 5.88 5.73 20.54
C GLY A 64 7.34 5.55 20.98
N GLY A 65 7.97 4.42 20.63
CA GLY A 65 9.35 4.06 20.99
C GLY A 65 10.44 4.73 20.14
N SER A 66 10.12 5.18 18.93
CA SER A 66 10.99 6.00 18.08
C SER A 66 10.26 7.30 17.75
N ASN A 67 10.95 8.44 17.77
CA ASN A 67 10.31 9.73 17.51
C ASN A 67 9.68 9.70 16.11
N PRO A 68 8.34 9.77 15.96
CA PRO A 68 7.70 9.69 14.65
C PRO A 68 8.15 10.83 13.74
N LEU A 69 8.49 11.99 14.32
CA LEU A 69 9.07 13.11 13.60
C LEU A 69 10.47 12.79 13.04
N SER A 70 11.32 12.03 13.74
CA SER A 70 12.63 11.64 13.19
C SER A 70 12.49 10.60 12.08
N SER A 71 11.51 9.70 12.19
CA SER A 71 11.20 8.75 11.13
C SER A 71 10.60 9.45 9.90
N LEU A 72 9.75 10.46 10.10
CA LEU A 72 9.20 11.29 9.03
C LEU A 72 10.27 12.17 8.39
N ILE A 73 11.13 12.83 9.17
CA ILE A 73 12.27 13.61 8.66
C ILE A 73 13.25 12.70 7.92
N GLY A 74 13.48 11.47 8.41
CA GLY A 74 14.28 10.48 7.71
C GLY A 74 13.67 10.04 6.38
N ALA A 75 12.36 9.80 6.34
CA ALA A 75 11.64 9.40 5.13
C ALA A 75 11.47 10.57 4.12
N LEU A 76 11.22 11.78 4.61
CA LEU A 76 11.10 12.98 3.77
C LEU A 76 12.47 13.43 3.26
N GLY A 77 13.50 13.31 4.09
CA GLY A 77 14.90 13.56 3.72
C GLY A 77 15.45 12.56 2.72
N SER A 78 14.98 11.31 2.74
CA SER A 78 15.34 10.31 1.72
C SER A 78 14.56 10.49 0.40
N MET A 79 13.38 11.13 0.42
CA MET A 79 12.58 11.41 -0.78
C MET A 79 12.82 12.80 -1.40
N GLY A 80 13.32 13.77 -0.64
CA GLY A 80 13.47 15.17 -1.07
C GLY A 80 14.79 15.52 -1.77
N GLY A 81 15.74 14.58 -1.86
CA GLY A 81 17.06 14.79 -2.44
C GLY A 81 17.23 14.11 -3.81
N ALA A 82 16.39 14.47 -4.79
CA ALA A 82 16.51 13.94 -6.15
C ALA A 82 16.21 15.01 -7.21
N GLU A 83 16.93 16.13 -7.15
CA GLU A 83 17.25 16.88 -8.38
C GLU A 83 18.73 16.60 -8.72
N GLY A 84 18.94 15.67 -9.65
CA GLY A 84 20.14 15.65 -10.51
C GLY A 84 21.33 14.74 -10.17
N GLY A 85 21.21 13.70 -9.34
CA GLY A 85 22.36 12.84 -8.99
C GLY A 85 22.05 11.36 -8.85
N ASN A 86 22.83 10.51 -9.53
CA ASN A 86 22.70 9.06 -9.57
C ASN A 86 22.66 8.43 -8.16
N PRO A 87 21.55 7.75 -7.73
CA PRO A 87 21.36 7.28 -6.36
C PRO A 87 22.35 6.18 -5.91
N LEU A 88 23.10 5.60 -6.85
CA LEU A 88 24.10 4.57 -6.56
C LEU A 88 25.40 5.14 -5.95
N ALA A 89 25.70 6.43 -6.16
CA ALA A 89 26.96 7.03 -5.71
C ALA A 89 26.97 7.38 -4.21
N GLY A 90 25.83 7.80 -3.66
CA GLY A 90 25.72 8.15 -2.23
C GLY A 90 25.83 6.95 -1.29
N MET A 91 25.43 5.76 -1.75
CA MET A 91 25.47 4.54 -0.95
C MET A 91 26.87 3.89 -0.93
N LEU A 92 27.66 4.04 -2.00
CA LEU A 92 29.05 3.59 -2.05
C LEU A 92 30.01 4.47 -1.24
N GLY A 93 29.73 5.77 -1.10
CA GLY A 93 30.57 6.69 -0.30
C GLY A 93 30.55 6.37 1.20
N THR A 94 29.40 5.92 1.71
CA THR A 94 29.23 5.55 3.13
C THR A 94 29.76 4.15 3.45
N LEU A 95 29.88 3.27 2.44
CA LEU A 95 30.40 1.90 2.62
C LEU A 95 31.92 1.80 2.43
N LEU A 96 32.56 2.74 1.71
CA LEU A 96 34.01 2.79 1.52
C LEU A 96 34.73 3.83 2.41
N GLY A 97 34.01 4.73 3.06
CA GLY A 97 34.58 5.85 3.83
C GLY A 97 34.72 5.55 5.33
N GLY A 98 35.47 4.53 5.72
CA GLY A 98 35.66 4.25 7.15
C GLY A 98 36.76 3.23 7.45
N GLY A 99 38.01 3.68 7.52
CA GLY A 99 39.10 2.85 8.01
C GLY A 99 40.47 3.38 7.61
N GLY A 100 41.02 4.28 8.43
CA GLY A 100 42.41 4.72 8.31
C GLY A 100 43.39 3.54 8.42
N ALA A 101 44.41 3.58 7.56
CA ALA A 101 45.57 2.70 7.64
C ALA A 101 46.31 2.88 8.98
N PRO A 102 47.13 1.89 9.37
CA PRO A 102 48.55 2.14 9.13
C PRO A 102 49.34 0.93 8.60
N ALA A 103 50.41 1.31 7.91
CA ALA A 103 51.68 0.60 7.73
C ALA A 103 51.71 -0.70 6.88
N SER A 104 52.34 -0.54 5.72
CA SER A 104 52.89 -1.53 4.80
C SER A 104 53.87 -2.53 5.42
N PRO A 105 54.01 -3.72 4.80
CA PRO A 105 55.31 -4.35 4.63
C PRO A 105 55.70 -4.47 3.14
N THR A 106 56.99 -4.28 2.93
CA THR A 106 57.82 -4.43 1.71
C THR A 106 57.56 -5.68 0.87
N PRO A 107 57.68 -5.61 -0.48
CA PRO A 107 57.70 -6.79 -1.34
C PRO A 107 59.08 -7.48 -1.34
N PRO A 108 59.15 -8.82 -1.41
CA PRO A 108 60.40 -9.51 -1.70
C PRO A 108 60.79 -9.34 -3.17
N ALA A 109 62.08 -9.09 -3.39
CA ALA A 109 62.71 -8.90 -4.69
C ALA A 109 62.73 -10.20 -5.51
N GLY A 110 62.36 -10.10 -6.80
CA GLY A 110 62.69 -11.12 -7.80
C GLY A 110 61.51 -11.57 -8.66
N ALA A 111 61.12 -10.76 -9.66
CA ALA A 111 60.40 -11.26 -10.83
C ALA A 111 60.76 -10.41 -12.07
N PRO A 112 61.03 -11.03 -13.24
CA PRO A 112 61.49 -10.31 -14.43
C PRO A 112 60.38 -9.45 -15.06
N ALA A 113 60.75 -8.24 -15.45
CA ALA A 113 59.90 -7.30 -16.16
C ALA A 113 59.52 -7.84 -17.55
N GLY A 114 58.22 -8.04 -17.80
CA GLY A 114 57.75 -8.39 -19.15
C GLY A 114 56.37 -9.03 -19.30
N ALA A 115 55.45 -8.95 -18.33
CA ALA A 115 54.13 -9.56 -18.45
C ALA A 115 53.00 -8.52 -18.42
N ASN A 116 52.23 -8.46 -19.52
CA ASN A 116 51.02 -7.66 -19.66
C ASN A 116 49.98 -8.07 -18.60
N PRO A 117 49.49 -7.15 -17.73
CA PRO A 117 48.55 -7.49 -16.65
C PRO A 117 47.16 -7.88 -17.15
N LEU A 118 46.85 -7.63 -18.44
CA LEU A 118 45.54 -7.96 -19.02
C LEU A 118 45.35 -9.46 -19.30
N MET A 119 46.43 -10.24 -19.43
CA MET A 119 46.34 -11.67 -19.76
C MET A 119 46.21 -12.57 -18.53
N GLY A 120 46.61 -12.10 -17.34
CA GLY A 120 46.42 -12.83 -16.08
C GLY A 120 44.96 -12.84 -15.59
N MET A 121 44.14 -11.89 -16.07
CA MET A 121 42.75 -11.73 -15.64
C MET A 121 41.77 -12.58 -16.47
N LEU A 122 42.16 -12.99 -17.69
CA LEU A 122 41.36 -13.92 -18.51
C LEU A 122 41.63 -15.39 -18.18
N GLY A 123 42.80 -15.72 -17.61
CA GLY A 123 43.17 -17.09 -17.21
C GLY A 123 42.43 -17.59 -15.96
N THR A 124 41.98 -16.69 -15.09
CA THR A 124 41.23 -17.01 -13.87
C THR A 124 39.72 -17.13 -14.07
N MET A 125 39.18 -16.74 -15.23
CA MET A 125 37.74 -16.87 -15.52
C MET A 125 37.35 -18.14 -16.30
N LEU A 126 38.32 -18.87 -16.87
CA LEU A 126 38.04 -20.02 -17.74
C LEU A 126 38.47 -21.38 -17.15
N SER A 127 39.00 -21.42 -15.92
CA SER A 127 39.49 -22.66 -15.30
C SER A 127 38.56 -23.28 -14.25
N SER A 128 37.28 -22.91 -14.17
CA SER A 128 36.36 -23.41 -13.14
C SER A 128 35.27 -24.36 -13.64
N ALA A 129 35.51 -25.08 -14.74
CA ALA A 129 34.62 -26.15 -15.20
C ALA A 129 35.14 -27.53 -14.75
N GLY A 130 34.70 -27.96 -13.57
CA GLY A 130 34.88 -29.34 -13.12
C GLY A 130 34.75 -29.52 -11.61
N GLY A 131 33.63 -30.07 -11.14
CA GLY A 131 33.49 -30.58 -9.77
C GLY A 131 32.10 -30.36 -9.18
N ALA A 132 31.38 -31.46 -8.97
CA ALA A 132 30.12 -31.52 -8.25
C ALA A 132 30.36 -31.41 -6.72
N ASP A 133 29.50 -30.63 -6.07
CA ASP A 133 28.89 -30.82 -4.74
C ASP A 133 28.81 -29.54 -3.90
N ALA A 134 27.60 -29.31 -3.37
CA ALA A 134 27.20 -28.55 -2.18
C ALA A 134 27.70 -27.10 -1.97
N ALA A 135 26.70 -26.20 -1.87
CA ALA A 135 26.64 -25.01 -1.01
C ALA A 135 27.79 -23.98 -1.11
N GLY A 136 27.58 -22.93 -1.93
CA GLY A 136 28.44 -21.75 -1.95
C GLY A 136 27.95 -20.67 -2.92
N GLY A 137 26.81 -20.05 -2.61
CA GLY A 137 26.20 -19.00 -3.44
C GLY A 137 26.95 -17.67 -3.35
N ASN A 138 27.24 -17.09 -4.52
CA ASN A 138 27.89 -15.80 -4.72
C ASN A 138 27.03 -14.65 -4.11
N PRO A 139 27.53 -13.86 -3.13
CA PRO A 139 26.70 -12.91 -2.37
C PRO A 139 26.19 -11.72 -3.20
N VAL A 140 26.85 -11.39 -4.31
CA VAL A 140 26.48 -10.24 -5.15
C VAL A 140 25.30 -10.56 -6.09
N LEU A 141 25.17 -11.80 -6.56
CA LEU A 141 24.00 -12.22 -7.34
C LEU A 141 22.77 -12.55 -6.47
N GLY A 142 22.99 -12.94 -5.21
CA GLY A 142 21.90 -13.11 -4.24
C GLY A 142 21.19 -11.79 -3.88
N MET A 143 21.90 -10.66 -3.95
CA MET A 143 21.38 -9.34 -3.58
C MET A 143 20.53 -8.68 -4.68
N LEU A 144 20.85 -8.91 -5.97
CA LEU A 144 19.99 -8.43 -7.08
C LEU A 144 18.69 -9.24 -7.22
N GLY A 145 18.72 -10.53 -6.86
CA GLY A 145 17.50 -11.35 -6.77
C GLY A 145 16.55 -10.92 -5.65
N THR A 146 17.07 -10.31 -4.58
CA THR A 146 16.23 -9.80 -3.47
C THR A 146 15.55 -8.48 -3.80
N LEU A 147 16.12 -7.67 -4.69
CA LEU A 147 15.57 -6.36 -5.05
C LEU A 147 14.51 -6.43 -6.16
N LEU A 148 14.49 -7.50 -6.96
CA LEU A 148 13.55 -7.66 -8.08
C LEU A 148 12.61 -8.88 -7.95
N GLY A 149 12.76 -9.73 -6.92
CA GLY A 149 11.94 -10.93 -6.75
C GLY A 149 12.14 -11.67 -5.42
N GLY A 150 12.48 -10.96 -4.35
CA GLY A 150 12.80 -11.55 -3.05
C GLY A 150 11.57 -12.10 -2.31
N ALA A 151 11.28 -13.39 -2.48
CA ALA A 151 10.41 -14.20 -1.62
C ALA A 151 11.01 -14.45 -0.22
N GLY A 152 11.53 -13.39 0.42
CA GLY A 152 11.95 -13.37 1.81
C GLY A 152 10.89 -12.64 2.63
N GLY A 153 10.11 -13.38 3.41
CA GLY A 153 8.92 -12.92 4.11
C GLY A 153 9.15 -11.84 5.17
N ALA A 154 9.34 -10.59 4.74
CA ALA A 154 8.85 -9.47 5.53
C ALA A 154 7.31 -9.46 5.41
N PRO A 155 6.55 -9.40 6.52
CA PRO A 155 5.10 -9.27 6.43
C PRO A 155 4.78 -8.06 5.57
N ALA A 156 3.88 -8.22 4.60
CA ALA A 156 3.45 -7.14 3.72
C ALA A 156 3.15 -5.91 4.57
N GLN A 157 3.93 -4.85 4.36
CA GLN A 157 3.89 -3.65 5.19
C GLN A 157 2.55 -2.97 4.93
N ARG A 158 1.54 -3.32 5.75
CA ARG A 158 0.21 -2.76 5.66
C ARG A 158 0.33 -1.25 5.78
N ASP A 159 -0.41 -0.54 4.94
CA ASP A 159 -0.43 0.91 4.94
C ASP A 159 -0.70 1.40 6.37
N PRO A 160 0.16 2.26 6.95
CA PRO A 160 -0.03 2.80 8.30
C PRO A 160 -1.41 3.47 8.47
N MET A 161 -2.01 3.98 7.39
CA MET A 161 -3.39 4.47 7.41
C MET A 161 -4.40 3.35 7.70
N THR A 162 -4.28 2.21 7.03
CA THR A 162 -5.16 1.05 7.26
C THR A 162 -4.99 0.50 8.67
N ILE A 163 -3.78 0.60 9.25
CA ILE A 163 -3.54 0.18 10.64
C ILE A 163 -4.31 1.06 11.63
N LEU A 164 -4.41 2.37 11.38
CA LEU A 164 -4.99 3.33 12.33
C LEU A 164 -6.47 3.61 12.11
N LEU A 165 -6.90 3.72 10.85
CA LEU A 165 -8.27 4.02 10.46
C LEU A 165 -9.07 2.77 10.04
N GLY A 166 -8.42 1.61 10.05
CA GLY A 166 -9.00 0.36 9.56
C GLY A 166 -9.30 0.41 8.06
N ASP A 167 -10.18 -0.49 7.62
CA ASP A 167 -10.67 -0.53 6.24
C ASP A 167 -11.44 0.74 5.85
N LYS A 168 -11.89 1.54 6.84
CA LYS A 168 -12.62 2.80 6.64
C LYS A 168 -11.76 3.93 6.10
N ALA A 169 -10.42 3.83 6.19
CA ALA A 169 -9.49 4.83 5.69
C ALA A 169 -9.77 5.21 4.22
N ASN A 170 -10.10 4.20 3.41
CA ASN A 170 -10.39 4.37 1.99
C ASN A 170 -11.69 5.14 1.74
N THR A 171 -12.75 4.84 2.49
CA THR A 171 -14.02 5.55 2.38
C THR A 171 -13.92 6.98 2.89
N ILE A 172 -13.22 7.18 4.01
CA ILE A 172 -13.01 8.50 4.61
C ILE A 172 -12.21 9.39 3.64
N SER A 173 -11.08 8.89 3.14
CA SER A 173 -10.25 9.64 2.18
C SER A 173 -10.97 9.91 0.86
N ALA A 174 -11.74 8.95 0.34
CA ALA A 174 -12.54 9.15 -0.86
C ALA A 174 -13.63 10.20 -0.67
N SER A 175 -14.37 10.14 0.45
CA SER A 175 -15.43 11.09 0.78
C SER A 175 -14.89 12.51 0.97
N LEU A 176 -13.73 12.63 1.63
CA LEU A 176 -13.04 13.91 1.79
C LEU A 176 -12.57 14.45 0.44
N SER A 177 -11.94 13.61 -0.39
CA SER A 177 -11.41 14.04 -1.68
C SER A 177 -12.51 14.49 -2.64
N GLU A 178 -13.65 13.79 -2.66
CA GLU A 178 -14.82 14.17 -3.46
C GLU A 178 -15.39 15.52 -3.02
N ARG A 179 -15.46 15.78 -1.71
CA ARG A 179 -16.05 17.01 -1.16
C ARG A 179 -15.12 18.22 -1.24
N LEU A 180 -13.82 18.00 -1.05
CA LEU A 180 -12.80 19.06 -1.08
C LEU A 180 -12.28 19.32 -2.50
N GLY A 181 -12.53 18.41 -3.44
CA GLY A 181 -12.14 18.57 -4.85
C GLY A 181 -10.67 18.28 -5.14
N PHE A 182 -9.92 17.71 -4.19
CA PHE A 182 -8.52 17.31 -4.35
C PHE A 182 -8.18 16.07 -3.52
N ASP A 183 -7.10 15.35 -3.85
CA ASP A 183 -6.69 14.15 -3.11
C ASP A 183 -6.18 14.50 -1.70
N VAL A 184 -6.91 14.08 -0.67
CA VAL A 184 -6.53 14.35 0.72
C VAL A 184 -5.57 13.32 1.31
N ARG A 185 -5.21 12.25 0.59
CA ARG A 185 -4.32 11.21 1.12
C ARG A 185 -3.00 11.79 1.63
N PRO A 186 -2.31 12.70 0.92
CA PRO A 186 -1.09 13.32 1.46
C PRO A 186 -1.33 14.08 2.77
N LEU A 187 -2.48 14.76 2.90
CA LEU A 187 -2.84 15.43 4.15
C LEU A 187 -3.05 14.44 5.29
N LEU A 188 -3.77 13.34 5.04
CA LEU A 188 -4.00 12.29 6.03
C LEU A 188 -2.68 11.63 6.47
N THR A 189 -1.78 11.34 5.53
CA THR A 189 -0.46 10.76 5.85
C THR A 189 0.38 11.65 6.75
N LEU A 190 0.19 12.97 6.70
CA LEU A 190 0.85 13.92 7.58
C LEU A 190 0.10 14.10 8.91
N ALA A 191 -1.23 14.22 8.85
CA ALA A 191 -2.08 14.48 10.01
C ALA A 191 -2.04 13.35 11.04
N VAL A 192 -2.06 12.11 10.56
CA VAL A 192 -2.14 10.92 11.42
C VAL A 192 -0.95 10.82 12.40
N PRO A 193 0.33 10.89 11.95
CA PRO A 193 1.48 10.93 12.86
C PRO A 193 1.48 12.11 13.84
N MET A 194 0.99 13.28 13.44
CA MET A 194 0.91 14.45 14.32
C MET A 194 -0.09 14.23 15.46
N ILE A 195 -1.29 13.73 15.13
CA ILE A 195 -2.32 13.39 16.11
C ILE A 195 -1.82 12.29 17.06
N ALA A 196 -1.21 11.23 16.51
CA ALA A 196 -0.59 10.17 17.30
C ALA A 196 0.51 10.72 18.24
N GLY A 197 1.31 11.69 17.77
CA GLY A 197 2.34 12.36 18.58
C GLY A 197 1.77 13.12 19.77
N VAL A 198 0.66 13.83 19.60
CA VAL A 198 -0.03 14.53 20.69
C VAL A 198 -0.62 13.53 21.70
N ILE A 199 -1.29 12.48 21.22
CA ILE A 199 -1.85 11.44 22.08
C ILE A 199 -0.72 10.74 22.87
N ASN A 200 0.40 10.40 22.23
CA ASN A 200 1.55 9.77 22.88
C ASN A 200 2.17 10.68 23.95
N ARG A 201 2.24 12.00 23.71
CA ARG A 201 2.70 12.95 24.73
C ARG A 201 1.78 12.98 25.94
N ALA A 202 0.46 12.93 25.71
CA ALA A 202 -0.54 12.91 26.78
C ALA A 202 -0.56 11.57 27.56
N ILE A 203 -0.25 10.45 26.89
CA ILE A 203 0.01 9.16 27.56
C ILE A 203 1.27 9.23 28.42
N LYS A 204 2.38 9.73 27.87
CA LYS A 204 3.68 9.85 28.58
C LYS A 204 3.63 10.81 29.77
N SER A 205 2.77 11.83 29.73
CA SER A 205 2.55 12.74 30.86
C SER A 205 1.66 12.15 31.96
N GLY A 206 1.15 10.93 31.78
CA GLY A 206 0.22 10.28 32.72
C GLY A 206 -1.21 10.85 32.69
N SER A 207 -1.49 11.77 31.76
CA SER A 207 -2.83 12.37 31.63
C SER A 207 -3.83 11.45 30.92
N LEU A 208 -3.36 10.53 30.09
CA LEU A 208 -4.18 9.55 29.39
C LEU A 208 -3.78 8.11 29.74
N ASN A 209 -4.79 7.27 29.98
CA ASN A 209 -4.68 5.83 30.09
C ASN A 209 -5.73 5.17 29.18
N ALA A 210 -5.74 3.84 29.12
CA ALA A 210 -6.69 3.09 28.29
C ALA A 210 -8.16 3.44 28.57
N ASN A 211 -8.51 3.80 29.81
CA ASN A 211 -9.89 4.14 30.17
C ASN A 211 -10.25 5.60 29.84
N SER A 212 -9.29 6.52 29.85
CA SER A 212 -9.55 7.95 29.60
C SER A 212 -9.32 8.38 28.15
N ILE A 213 -8.65 7.57 27.32
CA ILE A 213 -8.42 7.88 25.90
C ILE A 213 -9.73 8.05 25.13
N GLN A 214 -10.75 7.25 25.47
CA GLN A 214 -12.07 7.32 24.88
C GLN A 214 -12.71 8.70 25.12
N GLN A 215 -12.73 9.13 26.38
CA GLN A 215 -13.32 10.42 26.78
C GLN A 215 -12.54 11.59 26.19
N PHE A 216 -11.21 11.50 26.15
CA PHE A 216 -10.35 12.52 25.55
C PHE A 216 -10.56 12.66 24.04
N LEU A 217 -10.61 11.56 23.28
CA LEU A 217 -10.85 11.61 21.84
C LEU A 217 -12.26 12.12 21.53
N ALA A 218 -13.25 11.72 22.32
CA ALA A 218 -14.61 12.22 22.20
C ALA A 218 -14.69 13.74 22.47
N SER A 219 -14.04 14.23 23.54
CA SER A 219 -14.02 15.67 23.84
C SER A 219 -13.27 16.46 22.78
N GLU A 220 -12.07 16.03 22.38
CA GLU A 220 -11.29 16.76 21.37
C GLU A 220 -11.96 16.74 19.99
N SER A 221 -12.64 15.65 19.60
CA SER A 221 -13.41 15.64 18.35
C SER A 221 -14.62 16.59 18.40
N ALA A 222 -15.33 16.65 19.53
CA ALA A 222 -16.44 17.58 19.73
C ALA A 222 -15.95 19.04 19.74
N ASP A 223 -14.88 19.32 20.47
CA ASP A 223 -14.25 20.63 20.53
C ASP A 223 -13.73 21.06 19.16
N ALA A 224 -13.14 20.14 18.39
CA ALA A 224 -12.68 20.41 17.04
C ALA A 224 -13.83 20.82 16.10
N LEU A 225 -14.97 20.13 16.18
CA LEU A 225 -16.16 20.49 15.42
C LEU A 225 -16.76 21.83 15.87
N GLN A 226 -16.74 22.13 17.18
CA GLN A 226 -17.25 23.41 17.71
C GLN A 226 -16.34 24.61 17.40
N GLN A 227 -15.02 24.39 17.37
CA GLN A 227 -14.03 25.41 17.03
C GLN A 227 -13.96 25.71 15.54
N THR A 228 -14.60 24.87 14.72
CA THR A 228 -14.70 25.10 13.29
C THR A 228 -15.66 26.27 13.05
N THR A 229 -15.12 27.46 12.81
CA THR A 229 -15.90 28.68 12.52
C THR A 229 -16.58 28.63 11.16
N ASN A 230 -16.17 27.71 10.28
CA ASN A 230 -16.74 27.52 8.96
C ASN A 230 -17.82 26.41 8.98
N PRO A 231 -19.12 26.74 8.79
CA PRO A 231 -20.19 25.75 8.80
C PRO A 231 -20.04 24.68 7.69
N GLN A 232 -19.42 25.02 6.55
CA GLN A 232 -19.18 24.07 5.46
C GLN A 232 -18.18 22.99 5.86
N GLN A 233 -17.10 23.37 6.57
CA GLN A 233 -16.10 22.41 7.06
C GLN A 233 -16.72 21.43 8.08
N ALA A 234 -17.56 21.95 8.98
CA ALA A 234 -18.28 21.11 9.94
C ALA A 234 -19.23 20.13 9.23
N GLU A 235 -19.95 20.58 8.19
CA GLU A 235 -20.81 19.73 7.38
C GLU A 235 -20.02 18.65 6.63
N VAL A 236 -18.88 19.01 6.00
CA VAL A 236 -18.01 18.04 5.32
C VAL A 236 -17.48 17.01 6.31
N ALA A 237 -16.98 17.43 7.48
CA ALA A 237 -16.47 16.52 8.50
C ALA A 237 -17.56 15.56 9.00
N GLN A 238 -18.76 16.06 9.29
CA GLN A 238 -19.91 15.23 9.69
C GLN A 238 -20.31 14.25 8.59
N ALA A 239 -20.38 14.70 7.34
CA ALA A 239 -20.76 13.85 6.22
C ALA A 239 -19.73 12.75 5.94
N VAL A 240 -18.44 13.03 6.11
CA VAL A 240 -17.37 12.04 6.00
C VAL A 240 -17.45 11.00 7.13
N LEU A 241 -17.70 11.44 8.36
CA LEU A 241 -17.92 10.54 9.49
C LEU A 241 -19.15 9.64 9.26
N ALA A 242 -20.22 10.20 8.72
CA ALA A 242 -21.41 9.45 8.34
C ALA A 242 -21.14 8.46 7.19
N ALA A 243 -20.32 8.83 6.21
CA ALA A 243 -19.89 7.91 5.16
C ALA A 243 -19.07 6.73 5.73
N GLY A 244 -18.23 6.98 6.74
CA GLY A 244 -17.55 5.93 7.50
C GLY A 244 -18.52 4.95 8.19
N ASP A 245 -19.59 5.47 8.80
CA ASP A 245 -20.64 4.64 9.42
C ASP A 245 -21.42 3.83 8.39
N GLN A 246 -21.72 4.42 7.24
CA GLN A 246 -22.40 3.72 6.15
C GLN A 246 -21.53 2.61 5.56
N ALA A 247 -20.22 2.82 5.44
CA ALA A 247 -19.28 1.78 5.00
C ALA A 247 -19.20 0.62 6.01
N GLU A 248 -19.16 0.93 7.30
CA GLU A 248 -19.22 -0.08 8.36
C GLU A 248 -20.54 -0.86 8.33
N ALA A 249 -21.67 -0.16 8.21
CA ALA A 249 -22.98 -0.78 8.10
C ALA A 249 -23.07 -1.68 6.86
N LEU A 250 -22.46 -1.29 5.74
CA LEU A 250 -22.35 -2.12 4.55
C LEU A 250 -21.56 -3.39 4.81
N GLN A 251 -20.38 -3.28 5.43
CA GLN A 251 -19.52 -4.41 5.78
C GLN A 251 -20.21 -5.36 6.76
N ALA A 252 -20.93 -4.82 7.75
CA ALA A 252 -21.67 -5.58 8.76
C ALA A 252 -22.84 -6.40 8.19
N ARG A 253 -23.23 -6.18 6.92
CA ARG A 253 -24.19 -7.05 6.22
C ARG A 253 -23.61 -8.43 5.94
N PHE A 254 -22.29 -8.58 5.98
CA PHE A 254 -21.57 -9.81 5.73
C PHE A 254 -20.97 -10.34 7.04
N SER A 255 -20.92 -11.66 7.20
CA SER A 255 -20.01 -12.25 8.19
C SER A 255 -18.55 -12.01 7.80
N PRO A 256 -17.58 -12.10 8.73
CA PRO A 256 -16.16 -11.93 8.40
C PRO A 256 -15.66 -12.86 7.30
N ALA A 257 -16.15 -14.10 7.26
CA ALA A 257 -15.80 -15.07 6.23
C ALA A 257 -16.39 -14.71 4.85
N GLU A 258 -17.65 -14.28 4.83
CA GLU A 258 -18.31 -13.83 3.59
C GLU A 258 -17.65 -12.55 3.05
N TRP A 259 -17.28 -11.61 3.93
CA TRP A 259 -16.58 -10.39 3.54
C TRP A 259 -15.24 -10.70 2.87
N LYS A 260 -14.43 -11.57 3.50
CA LYS A 260 -13.16 -12.02 2.91
C LYS A 260 -13.39 -12.67 1.55
N GLN A 261 -14.46 -13.45 1.39
CA GLN A 261 -14.79 -14.09 0.12
C GLN A 261 -15.15 -13.08 -0.97
N VAL A 262 -15.90 -12.03 -0.64
CA VAL A 262 -16.18 -10.93 -1.57
C VAL A 262 -14.89 -10.22 -1.99
N GLN A 263 -14.00 -9.93 -1.04
CA GLN A 263 -12.69 -9.30 -1.30
C GLN A 263 -11.76 -10.17 -2.17
N GLN A 264 -11.91 -11.50 -2.12
CA GLN A 264 -11.12 -12.43 -2.92
C GLN A 264 -11.61 -12.58 -4.37
N ALA A 265 -12.77 -12.04 -4.74
CA ALA A 265 -13.32 -12.25 -6.09
C ALA A 265 -12.38 -11.78 -7.22
N PRO A 266 -11.75 -10.58 -7.16
CA PRO A 266 -10.79 -10.20 -8.19
C PRO A 266 -9.51 -11.04 -8.15
N LEU A 267 -9.07 -11.52 -6.98
CA LEU A 267 -7.91 -12.43 -6.88
C LEU A 267 -8.21 -13.77 -7.56
N ALA A 268 -9.41 -14.33 -7.34
CA ALA A 268 -9.87 -15.53 -8.01
C ALA A 268 -9.91 -15.34 -9.53
N THR A 269 -10.35 -14.17 -9.98
CA THR A 269 -10.38 -13.78 -11.39
C THR A 269 -8.98 -13.73 -12.00
N THR A 270 -8.04 -13.01 -11.36
CA THR A 270 -6.64 -12.96 -11.80
C THR A 270 -6.03 -14.35 -11.83
N TYR A 271 -6.30 -15.21 -10.83
CA TYR A 271 -5.81 -16.58 -10.80
C TYR A 271 -6.38 -17.43 -11.95
N ILE A 272 -7.66 -17.28 -12.31
CA ILE A 272 -8.28 -18.00 -13.44
C ILE A 272 -7.56 -17.66 -14.76
N ILE A 273 -7.20 -16.39 -14.96
CA ILE A 273 -6.44 -15.95 -16.13
C ILE A 273 -4.99 -16.46 -16.07
N ALA A 274 -4.28 -16.21 -14.97
CA ALA A 274 -2.88 -16.60 -14.80
C ALA A 274 -2.66 -18.12 -14.92
N SER A 275 -3.60 -18.92 -14.44
CA SER A 275 -3.53 -20.39 -14.53
C SER A 275 -3.90 -20.93 -15.91
N ALA A 276 -4.45 -20.11 -16.81
CA ALA A 276 -4.81 -20.53 -18.16
C ALA A 276 -3.57 -20.79 -19.03
N ASN A 277 -2.47 -20.06 -18.82
CA ASN A 277 -1.20 -20.32 -19.50
C ASN A 277 0.00 -20.42 -18.53
N PRO A 278 0.36 -21.64 -18.07
CA PRO A 278 1.48 -21.84 -17.16
C PRO A 278 2.87 -21.61 -17.78
N THR A 279 2.97 -21.39 -19.11
CA THR A 279 4.25 -21.10 -19.77
C THR A 279 4.76 -19.69 -19.45
N LEU A 280 3.88 -18.80 -19.00
CA LEU A 280 4.17 -17.43 -18.61
C LEU A 280 4.48 -17.31 -17.11
N LYS A 281 5.42 -18.12 -16.60
CA LYS A 281 5.76 -18.12 -15.15
C LYS A 281 6.16 -16.74 -14.60
N ASP A 282 6.65 -15.85 -15.46
CA ASP A 282 7.02 -14.47 -15.12
C ASP A 282 5.90 -13.44 -15.40
N GLY A 283 4.76 -13.88 -15.91
CA GLY A 283 3.59 -13.07 -16.29
C GLY A 283 2.68 -12.70 -15.11
N ALA A 284 2.58 -13.57 -14.11
CA ALA A 284 1.62 -13.43 -13.01
C ALA A 284 1.72 -12.10 -12.25
N ALA A 285 2.93 -11.55 -12.08
CA ALA A 285 3.11 -10.25 -11.42
C ALA A 285 2.55 -9.10 -12.26
N ARG A 286 2.72 -9.16 -13.59
CA ARG A 286 2.18 -8.15 -14.53
C ARG A 286 0.66 -8.25 -14.63
N GLU A 287 0.13 -9.47 -14.71
CA GLU A 287 -1.31 -9.75 -14.72
C GLU A 287 -1.98 -9.26 -13.44
N LEU A 288 -1.39 -9.54 -12.27
CA LEU A 288 -1.89 -9.03 -10.99
C LEU A 288 -1.81 -7.50 -10.93
N GLY A 289 -0.73 -6.90 -11.42
CA GLY A 289 -0.57 -5.44 -11.49
C GLY A 289 -1.66 -4.79 -12.34
N ALA A 290 -1.93 -5.33 -13.53
CA ALA A 290 -2.97 -4.84 -14.44
C ALA A 290 -4.38 -5.03 -13.85
N ALA A 291 -4.68 -6.20 -13.28
CA ALA A 291 -5.94 -6.45 -12.59
C ALA A 291 -6.13 -5.49 -11.39
N SER A 292 -5.08 -5.28 -10.59
CA SER A 292 -5.12 -4.35 -9.46
C SER A 292 -5.40 -2.91 -9.91
N ALA A 293 -4.80 -2.47 -11.02
CA ALA A 293 -5.06 -1.16 -11.61
C ALA A 293 -6.52 -1.02 -12.09
N ALA A 294 -7.08 -2.05 -12.73
CA ALA A 294 -8.48 -2.07 -13.13
C ALA A 294 -9.43 -2.03 -11.92
N VAL A 295 -9.13 -2.81 -10.88
CA VAL A 295 -9.90 -2.82 -9.62
C VAL A 295 -9.87 -1.46 -8.94
N LEU A 296 -8.68 -0.84 -8.82
CA LEU A 296 -8.53 0.50 -8.24
C LEU A 296 -9.27 1.55 -9.06
N LYS A 297 -9.22 1.49 -10.39
CA LYS A 297 -9.96 2.39 -11.28
C LYS A 297 -11.46 2.31 -11.01
N ALA A 298 -12.02 1.10 -11.01
CA ALA A 298 -13.45 0.89 -10.76
C ALA A 298 -13.87 1.31 -9.34
N ALA A 299 -13.05 1.00 -8.32
CA ALA A 299 -13.27 1.46 -6.95
C ALA A 299 -13.27 3.00 -6.89
N ASN A 300 -12.32 3.66 -7.57
CA ASN A 300 -12.19 5.11 -7.62
C ASN A 300 -13.32 5.84 -8.37
N GLN A 301 -14.01 5.16 -9.28
CA GLN A 301 -15.19 5.66 -9.98
C GLN A 301 -16.50 5.42 -9.21
N ALA A 302 -16.49 4.49 -8.24
CA ALA A 302 -17.64 4.20 -7.42
C ALA A 302 -17.85 5.28 -6.34
N LYS A 303 -19.12 5.44 -5.92
CA LYS A 303 -19.50 6.29 -4.78
C LYS A 303 -18.71 5.89 -3.53
N PRO A 304 -18.40 6.82 -2.60
CA PRO A 304 -17.54 6.52 -1.45
C PRO A 304 -18.01 5.34 -0.58
N VAL A 305 -19.32 5.16 -0.47
CA VAL A 305 -19.94 4.12 0.35
C VAL A 305 -20.40 2.89 -0.46
N ALA A 306 -20.12 2.87 -1.77
CA ALA A 306 -20.45 1.72 -2.62
C ALA A 306 -19.55 0.51 -2.27
N LEU A 307 -20.06 -0.70 -2.51
CA LEU A 307 -19.34 -1.95 -2.23
C LEU A 307 -17.94 -1.95 -2.84
N LEU A 308 -17.82 -1.50 -4.10
CA LEU A 308 -16.54 -1.47 -4.82
C LEU A 308 -15.50 -0.61 -4.09
N ARG A 309 -15.90 0.56 -3.59
CA ARG A 309 -14.99 1.45 -2.86
C ARG A 309 -14.59 0.85 -1.52
N VAL A 310 -15.56 0.35 -0.76
CA VAL A 310 -15.35 -0.16 0.60
C VAL A 310 -14.48 -1.42 0.58
N ALA A 311 -14.77 -2.36 -0.33
CA ALA A 311 -14.06 -3.64 -0.40
C ALA A 311 -12.69 -3.54 -1.08
N PHE A 312 -12.52 -2.64 -2.05
CA PHE A 312 -11.36 -2.64 -2.95
C PHE A 312 -10.64 -1.29 -3.07
N GLY A 313 -10.89 -0.33 -2.18
CA GLY A 313 -10.24 0.98 -2.21
C GLY A 313 -8.71 0.96 -2.05
N SER A 314 -8.16 -0.15 -1.55
CA SER A 314 -6.71 -0.42 -1.44
C SER A 314 -6.14 -1.22 -2.63
N GLY A 315 -7.00 -1.65 -3.56
CA GLY A 315 -6.60 -2.53 -4.67
C GLY A 315 -6.27 -3.96 -4.24
N LEU A 316 -5.62 -4.69 -5.15
CA LEU A 316 -5.14 -6.06 -4.91
C LEU A 316 -3.68 -6.03 -4.50
N ASN A 317 -3.29 -6.89 -3.56
CA ASN A 317 -1.90 -7.03 -3.13
C ASN A 317 -1.36 -8.44 -3.36
N HIS A 318 -0.04 -8.54 -3.51
CA HIS A 318 0.67 -9.79 -3.81
C HIS A 318 0.56 -10.83 -2.70
N ALA A 319 0.50 -10.42 -1.42
CA ALA A 319 0.44 -11.33 -0.30
C ALA A 319 -0.90 -12.09 -0.26
N ASP A 320 -2.01 -11.38 -0.47
CA ASP A 320 -3.34 -11.98 -0.54
C ASP A 320 -3.47 -12.86 -1.78
N PHE A 321 -2.88 -12.45 -2.92
CA PHE A 321 -2.83 -13.28 -4.12
C PHE A 321 -2.04 -14.58 -3.90
N ALA A 322 -0.88 -14.50 -3.23
CA ALA A 322 -0.08 -15.67 -2.90
C ALA A 322 -0.81 -16.60 -1.91
N GLU A 323 -1.45 -16.05 -0.87
CA GLU A 323 -2.28 -16.82 0.07
C GLU A 323 -3.44 -17.51 -0.64
N PHE A 324 -4.14 -16.77 -1.51
CA PHE A 324 -5.26 -17.30 -2.30
C PHE A 324 -4.79 -18.42 -3.22
N SER A 325 -3.70 -18.21 -3.96
CA SER A 325 -3.13 -19.19 -4.90
C SER A 325 -2.66 -20.46 -4.19
N ALA A 326 -2.05 -20.33 -3.01
CA ALA A 326 -1.61 -21.49 -2.21
C ALA A 326 -2.78 -22.35 -1.69
N LYS A 327 -3.96 -21.74 -1.48
CA LYS A 327 -5.17 -22.43 -0.99
C LYS A 327 -6.10 -22.89 -2.12
N THR A 328 -5.82 -22.50 -3.35
CA THR A 328 -6.67 -22.76 -4.52
C THR A 328 -5.93 -23.71 -5.46
N PRO A 329 -6.28 -25.01 -5.45
CA PRO A 329 -5.49 -26.03 -6.14
C PRO A 329 -5.63 -25.96 -7.66
N ASP A 330 -6.76 -25.46 -8.16
CA ASP A 330 -7.07 -25.43 -9.58
C ASP A 330 -8.03 -24.30 -9.97
N ARG A 331 -8.16 -24.10 -11.28
CA ARG A 331 -9.07 -23.11 -11.89
C ARG A 331 -10.54 -23.35 -11.55
N ALA A 332 -10.97 -24.61 -11.38
CA ALA A 332 -12.36 -24.93 -11.03
C ALA A 332 -12.72 -24.41 -9.62
N SER A 333 -11.79 -24.55 -8.68
CA SER A 333 -11.91 -24.02 -7.31
C SER A 333 -11.97 -22.50 -7.30
N ALA A 334 -11.17 -21.83 -8.14
CA ALA A 334 -11.23 -20.37 -8.31
C ALA A 334 -12.57 -19.90 -8.90
N LEU A 335 -13.09 -20.59 -9.93
CA LEU A 335 -14.43 -20.30 -10.50
C LEU A 335 -15.54 -20.47 -9.45
N LYS A 336 -15.45 -21.50 -8.61
CA LYS A 336 -16.39 -21.70 -7.50
C LYS A 336 -16.30 -20.57 -6.47
N ALA A 337 -15.09 -20.14 -6.11
CA ALA A 337 -14.89 -19.01 -5.20
C ALA A 337 -15.51 -17.72 -5.76
N LEU A 338 -15.30 -17.44 -7.05
CA LEU A 338 -15.87 -16.29 -7.74
C LEU A 338 -17.40 -16.35 -7.80
N SER A 339 -17.97 -17.50 -8.20
CA SER A 339 -19.43 -17.70 -8.23
C SER A 339 -20.06 -17.48 -6.85
N SER A 340 -19.44 -17.99 -5.79
CA SER A 340 -19.95 -17.81 -4.43
C SER A 340 -19.86 -16.35 -3.99
N ALA A 341 -18.80 -15.61 -4.33
CA ALA A 341 -18.71 -14.18 -4.06
C ALA A 341 -19.83 -13.39 -4.77
N LEU A 342 -20.12 -13.71 -6.04
CA LEU A 342 -21.23 -13.11 -6.80
C LEU A 342 -22.59 -13.38 -6.14
N GLN A 343 -22.80 -14.58 -5.58
CA GLN A 343 -24.01 -14.92 -4.83
C GLN A 343 -24.12 -14.14 -3.51
N LEU A 344 -23.01 -13.94 -2.81
CA LEU A 344 -22.96 -13.12 -1.60
C LEU A 344 -23.31 -11.67 -1.90
N VAL A 345 -22.73 -11.08 -2.95
CA VAL A 345 -23.09 -9.73 -3.40
C VAL A 345 -24.57 -9.68 -3.81
N ALA A 346 -25.08 -10.70 -4.51
CA ALA A 346 -26.49 -10.73 -4.89
C ALA A 346 -27.46 -10.78 -3.70
N ARG A 347 -27.09 -11.52 -2.64
CA ARG A 347 -27.88 -11.65 -1.42
C ARG A 347 -27.81 -10.38 -0.56
N HIS A 348 -26.60 -9.89 -0.33
CA HIS A 348 -26.36 -8.83 0.64
C HIS A 348 -26.37 -7.45 0.01
N CYS A 349 -26.12 -7.28 -1.29
CA CYS A 349 -26.04 -5.97 -1.97
C CYS A 349 -26.63 -6.06 -3.39
N PRO A 350 -27.93 -6.36 -3.55
CA PRO A 350 -28.54 -6.66 -4.85
C PRO A 350 -28.40 -5.54 -5.90
N ASP A 351 -28.35 -4.28 -5.44
CA ASP A 351 -28.23 -3.09 -6.31
C ASP A 351 -26.80 -2.89 -6.83
N GLU A 352 -25.79 -3.43 -6.14
CA GLU A 352 -24.37 -3.34 -6.50
C GLU A 352 -23.92 -4.48 -7.44
N ARG A 353 -24.82 -5.44 -7.73
CA ARG A 353 -24.49 -6.63 -8.55
C ARG A 353 -23.88 -6.30 -9.90
N VAL A 354 -24.46 -5.32 -10.60
CA VAL A 354 -24.02 -4.95 -11.95
C VAL A 354 -22.61 -4.34 -11.89
N ALA A 355 -22.38 -3.42 -10.96
CA ALA A 355 -21.08 -2.80 -10.76
C ALA A 355 -20.01 -3.83 -10.38
N PHE A 356 -20.35 -4.78 -9.48
CA PHE A 356 -19.43 -5.82 -9.05
C PHE A 356 -19.08 -6.81 -10.16
N ARG A 357 -20.04 -7.17 -11.03
CA ARG A 357 -19.77 -7.99 -12.23
C ARG A 357 -18.87 -7.26 -13.22
N GLY A 358 -19.10 -5.96 -13.42
CA GLY A 358 -18.25 -5.11 -14.23
C GLY A 358 -16.80 -5.09 -13.71
N LEU A 359 -16.61 -4.86 -12.41
CA LEU A 359 -15.30 -4.91 -11.75
C LEU A 359 -14.55 -6.22 -12.03
N VAL A 360 -15.23 -7.36 -11.87
CA VAL A 360 -14.65 -8.69 -12.11
C VAL A 360 -14.24 -8.85 -13.57
N LEU A 361 -15.11 -8.45 -14.50
CA LEU A 361 -14.80 -8.56 -15.93
C LEU A 361 -13.63 -7.65 -16.33
N ASP A 362 -13.62 -6.40 -15.86
CA ASP A 362 -12.55 -5.44 -16.12
C ASP A 362 -11.20 -5.96 -15.58
N ALA A 363 -11.19 -6.56 -14.39
CA ALA A 363 -9.99 -7.17 -13.81
C ALA A 363 -9.50 -8.37 -14.63
N ALA A 364 -10.41 -9.20 -15.13
CA ALA A 364 -10.09 -10.34 -15.99
C ALA A 364 -9.48 -9.90 -17.32
N GLU A 365 -10.10 -8.93 -17.98
CA GLU A 365 -9.66 -8.40 -19.28
C GLU A 365 -8.32 -7.66 -19.15
N ALA A 366 -8.13 -6.90 -18.06
CA ALA A 366 -6.86 -6.25 -17.77
C ALA A 366 -5.74 -7.25 -17.50
N ALA A 367 -6.01 -8.32 -16.75
CA ALA A 367 -5.04 -9.40 -16.53
C ALA A 367 -4.64 -10.06 -17.85
N ALA A 368 -5.61 -10.47 -18.65
CA ALA A 368 -5.37 -11.19 -19.91
C ALA A 368 -4.62 -10.31 -20.94
N ALA A 369 -4.86 -9.00 -20.96
CA ALA A 369 -4.17 -8.08 -21.85
C ALA A 369 -2.75 -7.71 -21.37
N ALA A 370 -2.35 -8.08 -20.16
CA ALA A 370 -1.10 -7.64 -19.54
C ALA A 370 0.15 -8.33 -20.13
N VAL A 371 -0.01 -9.55 -20.65
CA VAL A 371 1.09 -10.35 -21.18
C VAL A 371 0.78 -10.75 -22.60
N SER A 372 1.50 -10.17 -23.55
CA SER A 372 1.41 -10.58 -24.95
C SER A 372 2.26 -11.82 -25.17
N GLU A 373 1.71 -12.82 -25.85
CA GLU A 373 2.42 -14.06 -26.20
C GLU A 373 3.08 -13.96 -27.57
N GLY A 374 4.39 -14.22 -27.58
CA GLY A 374 5.17 -14.23 -28.81
C GLY A 374 5.48 -12.84 -29.36
N GLY A 375 6.19 -12.82 -30.49
CA GLY A 375 6.66 -11.60 -31.15
C GLY A 375 8.06 -11.18 -30.75
N PHE A 376 8.95 -11.04 -31.73
CA PHE A 376 10.28 -10.47 -31.53
C PHE A 376 10.12 -8.96 -31.41
N LEU A 377 10.46 -8.38 -30.25
CA LEU A 377 10.36 -6.93 -29.98
C LEU A 377 8.94 -6.36 -30.15
N GLY A 378 7.90 -7.14 -29.80
CA GLY A 378 6.50 -6.71 -29.91
C GLY A 378 5.90 -6.80 -31.33
N ILE A 379 6.70 -7.18 -32.33
CA ILE A 379 6.20 -7.43 -33.69
C ILE A 379 5.68 -8.88 -33.76
N GLY A 380 4.36 -9.03 -33.92
CA GLY A 380 3.69 -10.32 -34.04
C GLY A 380 3.24 -10.96 -32.73
N ALA A 381 3.12 -10.18 -31.65
CA ALA A 381 2.59 -10.67 -30.37
C ALA A 381 1.08 -10.90 -30.44
N THR A 382 0.61 -12.04 -29.93
CA THR A 382 -0.82 -12.31 -29.70
C THR A 382 -1.16 -11.75 -28.33
N GLN A 383 -2.06 -10.76 -28.28
CA GLN A 383 -2.32 -10.02 -27.05
C GLN A 383 -3.08 -10.82 -25.99
N VAL A 384 -3.82 -11.86 -26.40
CA VAL A 384 -4.56 -12.77 -25.52
C VAL A 384 -4.56 -14.17 -26.15
N SER A 385 -4.03 -15.16 -25.45
CA SER A 385 -3.95 -16.55 -25.92
C SER A 385 -5.32 -17.22 -26.02
N ALA A 386 -5.39 -18.34 -26.75
CA ALA A 386 -6.62 -19.14 -26.83
C ALA A 386 -7.07 -19.64 -25.44
N ALA A 387 -6.12 -20.03 -24.58
CA ALA A 387 -6.42 -20.52 -23.24
C ALA A 387 -6.99 -19.41 -22.33
N GLU A 388 -6.48 -18.17 -22.45
CA GLU A 388 -7.01 -17.01 -21.75
C GLU A 388 -8.37 -16.56 -22.31
N GLN A 389 -8.59 -16.68 -23.62
CA GLN A 389 -9.93 -16.46 -24.21
C GLN A 389 -10.95 -17.44 -23.62
N ASP A 390 -10.60 -18.71 -23.49
CA ASP A 390 -11.42 -19.72 -22.82
C ASP A 390 -11.62 -19.40 -21.33
N ALA A 391 -10.62 -18.81 -20.68
CA ALA A 391 -10.69 -18.31 -19.30
C ALA A 391 -11.68 -17.16 -19.14
N LEU A 392 -11.59 -16.15 -20.00
CA LEU A 392 -12.54 -15.04 -20.07
C LEU A 392 -13.95 -15.52 -20.36
N GLN A 393 -14.12 -16.49 -21.27
CA GLN A 393 -15.44 -17.04 -21.58
C GLN A 393 -16.04 -17.76 -20.36
N ALA A 394 -15.25 -18.55 -19.63
CA ALA A 394 -15.72 -19.21 -18.41
C ALA A 394 -16.14 -18.20 -17.33
N ILE A 395 -15.40 -17.09 -17.17
CA ILE A 395 -15.78 -15.99 -16.26
C ILE A 395 -17.11 -15.37 -16.72
N ARG A 396 -17.25 -15.03 -18.00
CA ARG A 396 -18.48 -14.43 -18.55
C ARG A 396 -19.72 -15.33 -18.41
N GLN A 397 -19.56 -16.64 -18.36
CA GLN A 397 -20.69 -17.57 -18.17
C GLN A 397 -21.26 -17.57 -16.74
N ILE A 398 -20.48 -17.16 -15.74
CA ILE A 398 -20.91 -17.12 -14.33
C ILE A 398 -21.25 -15.72 -13.82
N LEU A 399 -20.84 -14.68 -14.55
CA LEU A 399 -21.34 -13.31 -14.36
C LEU A 399 -22.80 -13.25 -14.80
#